data_AF-A0A914IL52-F1
#
_entry.id   AF-A0A914IL52-F1
#
_cell.length_a   1.000
_cell.length_b   1.000
_cell.length_c   1.000
_cell.angle_alpha   90.00
_cell.angle_beta   90.00
_cell.angle_gamma   90.00
#
_symmetry.space_group_name_H-M   'P 1'
#
loop_
_entity.id
_entity.type
_entity.pdbx_description
1 polymer ?
#
loop_
_entity_poly.entity_id
_entity_poly.type
_entity_poly.pdbx_seq_one_letter_code
_entity_poly.pdbx_strand_id
1 'polypeptide(L)'
;MRAWDRSDPALSIKERTALTLEDAGPSITISSLTNVISFAIGAFSDTPAVRTFCLYSAIAITLAYFYQLILFTSIMALSGRRERKGYQSIVCCFKANPQSRNTIVESFGIFHDKIVKTWGIIVTTWPFRIGLAVLMLAYFYISWIGILQMQSNISIDKMALPDSYLHDFQNTFETALRNMQPISIFVLKPGDLRNSTNLERIKNLVKDFEDATNSYGPDSTFFWLTQYEEFLKFYSESEEFTYEEIPTFFKSATYFFLESFVHYNETACVENLPECITSFFFVTNFHEVIKYHELVPAVKHWRRIAEKYSDLEVYPYSDHTPFVDQTMSIDRTLVGSVACALACTAIICLVFIPHIWSVIAAVFSVFSISWGIFGILSLWGVDLDPLSMAALLMAIGFSVDFT
;
A
#
# COMPACT_ATOMS: atom_id res chain seq x y z
N MET A 1 3.79 -27.34 22.95
CA MET A 1 4.10 -27.63 24.38
C MET A 1 2.87 -28.10 25.14
N ARG A 2 1.76 -27.34 25.20
CA ARG A 2 0.55 -27.80 25.93
C ARG A 2 0.02 -29.17 25.51
N ALA A 3 0.04 -29.49 24.20
CA ALA A 3 -0.32 -30.82 23.70
C ALA A 3 0.62 -31.93 24.23
N TRP A 4 1.91 -31.64 24.39
CA TRP A 4 2.88 -32.56 25.00
C TRP A 4 2.58 -32.80 26.49
N ASP A 5 2.25 -31.74 27.23
CA ASP A 5 1.97 -31.83 28.66
C ASP A 5 0.67 -32.60 28.95
N ARG A 6 -0.29 -32.59 28.01
CA ARG A 6 -1.54 -33.37 28.09
C ARG A 6 -1.34 -34.84 27.73
N SER A 7 -0.26 -35.21 27.04
CA SER A 7 0.03 -36.59 26.68
C SER A 7 0.44 -37.40 27.91
N ASP A 8 0.04 -38.68 27.97
CA ASP A 8 0.36 -39.56 29.08
C ASP A 8 1.89 -39.74 29.24
N PRO A 9 2.49 -39.37 30.39
CA PRO A 9 3.91 -39.55 30.65
C PRO A 9 4.40 -41.00 30.61
N ALA A 10 3.51 -41.99 30.76
CA ALA A 10 3.84 -43.40 30.74
C ALA A 10 4.17 -43.94 29.33
N LEU A 11 3.69 -43.28 28.28
CA LEU A 11 3.88 -43.70 26.89
C LEU A 11 5.34 -43.58 26.44
N SER A 12 5.69 -44.29 25.36
CA SER A 12 7.01 -44.14 24.77
C SER A 12 7.17 -42.73 24.20
N ILE A 13 8.41 -42.23 24.15
CA ILE A 13 8.69 -40.87 23.66
C ILE A 13 8.24 -40.70 22.21
N LYS A 14 8.36 -41.78 21.41
CA LYS A 14 7.89 -41.79 20.02
C LYS A 14 6.38 -41.59 19.94
N GLU A 15 5.62 -42.33 20.74
CA GLU A 15 4.15 -42.22 20.80
C GLU A 15 3.72 -40.85 21.33
N ARG A 16 4.36 -40.34 22.39
CA ARG A 16 4.06 -38.98 22.91
C ARG A 16 4.32 -37.91 21.85
N THR A 17 5.42 -38.00 21.10
CA THR A 17 5.73 -37.04 20.02
C THR A 17 4.70 -37.16 18.89
N ALA A 18 4.30 -38.37 18.52
CA ALA A 18 3.27 -38.60 17.50
C ALA A 18 1.91 -38.00 17.92
N LEU A 19 1.42 -38.33 19.12
CA LEU A 19 0.16 -37.79 19.65
C LEU A 19 0.18 -36.27 19.76
N THR A 20 1.32 -35.70 20.16
CA THR A 20 1.48 -34.24 20.24
C THR A 20 1.38 -33.58 18.87
N LEU A 21 1.97 -34.20 17.84
CA LEU A 21 1.94 -33.68 16.48
C LEU A 21 0.59 -33.94 15.80
N GLU A 22 -0.09 -35.02 16.14
CA GLU A 22 -1.46 -35.31 15.70
C GLU A 22 -2.45 -34.26 16.24
N ASP A 23 -2.33 -33.88 17.52
CA ASP A 23 -3.20 -32.88 18.15
C ASP A 23 -2.90 -31.44 17.65
N ALA A 24 -1.62 -31.03 17.64
CA ALA A 24 -1.25 -29.65 17.35
C ALA A 24 -0.82 -29.37 15.89
N GLY A 25 -0.38 -30.39 15.15
CA GLY A 25 0.20 -30.24 13.82
C GLY A 25 -0.75 -29.68 12.75
N PRO A 26 -2.02 -30.12 12.67
CA PRO A 26 -2.99 -29.56 11.73
C PRO A 26 -3.21 -28.06 11.96
N SER A 27 -3.39 -27.63 13.21
CA SER A 27 -3.58 -26.20 13.55
C SER A 27 -2.37 -25.35 13.17
N ILE A 28 -1.14 -25.80 13.48
CA ILE A 28 0.10 -25.11 13.09
C ILE A 28 0.22 -24.99 11.56
N THR A 29 -0.20 -26.05 10.84
CA THR A 29 -0.14 -26.07 9.37
C THR A 29 -1.15 -25.13 8.74
N ILE A 30 -2.40 -25.09 9.22
CA ILE A 30 -3.43 -24.16 8.75
C ILE A 30 -2.97 -22.71 8.93
N SER A 31 -2.52 -22.37 10.13
CA SER A 31 -1.98 -21.05 10.48
C SER A 31 -0.82 -20.65 9.56
N SER A 32 0.21 -21.49 9.47
CA SER A 32 1.41 -21.19 8.68
C SER A 32 1.11 -21.06 7.20
N LEU A 33 0.28 -21.96 6.65
CA LEU A 33 -0.09 -21.95 5.23
C LEU A 33 -0.92 -20.72 4.88
N THR A 34 -1.88 -20.34 5.73
CA THR A 34 -2.73 -19.18 5.50
C THR A 34 -1.94 -17.87 5.59
N ASN A 35 -0.99 -17.78 6.52
CA ASN A 35 -0.05 -16.68 6.61
C ASN A 35 0.82 -16.59 5.34
N VAL A 36 1.45 -17.70 4.92
CA VAL A 36 2.29 -17.72 3.70
C VAL A 36 1.50 -17.28 2.47
N ILE A 37 0.26 -17.74 2.29
CA ILE A 37 -0.57 -17.35 1.16
C ILE A 37 -0.99 -15.88 1.24
N SER A 38 -1.40 -15.40 2.42
CA SER A 38 -1.74 -13.98 2.63
C SER A 38 -0.57 -13.06 2.27
N PHE A 39 0.65 -13.42 2.69
CA PHE A 39 1.85 -12.68 2.29
C PHE A 39 2.21 -12.87 0.81
N ALA A 40 2.00 -14.05 0.23
CA ALA A 40 2.21 -14.26 -1.20
C ALA A 40 1.27 -13.39 -2.05
N ILE A 41 0.03 -13.18 -1.63
CA ILE A 41 -0.91 -12.24 -2.27
C ILE A 41 -0.38 -10.81 -2.18
N GLY A 42 0.13 -10.39 -1.00
CA GLY A 42 0.75 -9.08 -0.83
C GLY A 42 2.00 -8.86 -1.70
N ALA A 43 2.70 -9.92 -2.08
CA ALA A 43 3.85 -9.86 -2.98
C ALA A 43 3.47 -9.49 -4.44
N PHE A 44 2.19 -9.53 -4.81
CA PHE A 44 1.68 -9.05 -6.09
C PHE A 44 1.25 -7.58 -6.08
N SER A 45 1.44 -6.86 -4.97
CA SER A 45 1.16 -5.43 -4.90
C SER A 45 2.03 -4.63 -5.88
N ASP A 46 1.43 -3.60 -6.50
CA ASP A 46 2.11 -2.63 -7.35
C ASP A 46 3.13 -1.78 -6.57
N THR A 47 3.03 -1.72 -5.23
CA THR A 47 3.99 -0.98 -4.40
C THR A 47 5.24 -1.84 -4.09
N PRO A 48 6.44 -1.43 -4.53
CA PRO A 48 7.67 -2.22 -4.35
C PRO A 48 8.04 -2.53 -2.89
N ALA A 49 7.82 -1.57 -1.99
CA ALA A 49 8.11 -1.74 -0.57
C ALA A 49 7.24 -2.83 0.07
N VAL A 50 5.93 -2.85 -0.22
CA VAL A 50 5.02 -3.89 0.23
C VAL A 50 5.41 -5.23 -0.36
N ARG A 51 5.71 -5.26 -1.66
CA ARG A 51 6.11 -6.48 -2.36
C ARG A 51 7.33 -7.16 -1.75
N THR A 52 8.38 -6.39 -1.45
CA THR A 52 9.61 -6.93 -0.84
C THR A 52 9.36 -7.41 0.58
N PHE A 53 8.66 -6.63 1.40
CA PHE A 53 8.28 -7.00 2.77
C PHE A 53 7.49 -8.32 2.81
N CYS A 54 6.45 -8.42 1.97
CA CYS A 54 5.61 -9.61 1.87
C CYS A 54 6.40 -10.84 1.38
N LEU A 55 7.30 -10.67 0.41
CA LEU A 55 8.15 -11.76 -0.07
C LEU A 55 9.07 -12.31 1.04
N TYR A 56 9.76 -11.42 1.76
CA TYR A 56 10.61 -11.84 2.88
C TYR A 56 9.80 -12.53 3.98
N SER A 57 8.62 -12.00 4.30
CA SER A 57 7.74 -12.57 5.33
C SER A 57 7.24 -13.96 4.94
N ALA A 58 6.81 -14.17 3.69
CA ALA A 58 6.38 -15.48 3.20
C ALA A 58 7.50 -16.53 3.30
N ILE A 59 8.73 -16.17 2.91
CA ILE A 59 9.90 -17.06 3.02
C ILE A 59 10.21 -17.35 4.50
N ALA A 60 10.24 -16.31 5.34
CA ALA A 60 10.54 -16.45 6.76
C ALA A 60 9.53 -17.37 7.47
N ILE A 61 8.23 -17.21 7.20
CA ILE A 61 7.18 -18.04 7.80
C ILE A 61 7.25 -19.48 7.28
N THR A 62 7.55 -19.67 5.99
CA THR A 62 7.78 -21.01 5.43
C THR A 62 8.95 -21.72 6.13
N LEU A 63 10.07 -21.03 6.33
CA LEU A 63 11.21 -21.57 7.07
C LEU A 63 10.86 -21.83 8.54
N ALA A 64 10.13 -20.92 9.18
CA ALA A 64 9.68 -21.08 10.56
C ALA A 64 8.78 -22.31 10.72
N TYR A 65 7.89 -22.58 9.76
CA TYR A 65 7.06 -23.79 9.75
C TYR A 65 7.91 -25.07 9.71
N PHE A 66 8.90 -25.16 8.82
CA PHE A 66 9.80 -26.31 8.77
C PHE A 66 10.64 -26.46 10.03
N TYR A 67 11.14 -25.35 10.60
CA TYR A 67 11.84 -25.38 11.88
C TYR A 67 10.93 -25.85 13.02
N GLN A 68 9.66 -25.45 13.03
CA GLN A 68 8.70 -25.89 14.03
C GLN A 68 8.38 -27.39 13.90
N LEU A 69 8.28 -27.92 12.68
CA LEU A 69 7.99 -29.33 12.47
C LEU A 69 9.19 -30.26 12.64
N ILE A 70 10.40 -29.82 12.30
CA ILE A 70 11.59 -30.69 12.28
C ILE A 70 12.46 -30.44 13.51
N LEU A 71 12.93 -29.20 13.66
CA LEU A 71 13.91 -28.85 14.69
C LEU A 71 13.25 -28.85 16.07
N PHE A 72 12.12 -28.16 16.21
CA PHE A 72 11.44 -28.05 17.50
C PHE A 72 10.88 -29.39 17.99
N THR A 73 10.31 -30.22 17.10
CA THR A 73 9.84 -31.57 17.48
C THR A 73 11.01 -32.47 17.92
N SER A 74 12.17 -32.37 17.26
CA SER A 74 13.38 -33.09 17.65
C SER A 74 13.88 -32.67 19.03
N ILE A 75 13.94 -31.36 19.28
CA ILE A 75 14.30 -30.81 20.61
C ILE A 75 13.29 -31.25 21.67
N MET A 76 11.99 -31.26 21.34
CA MET A 76 10.95 -31.73 22.24
C MET A 76 11.12 -33.22 22.58
N ALA A 77 11.46 -34.07 21.61
CA ALA A 77 11.76 -35.47 21.86
C ALA A 77 13.01 -35.67 22.75
N LEU A 78 14.06 -34.85 22.58
CA LEU A 78 15.23 -34.84 23.46
C LEU A 78 14.87 -34.39 24.88
N SER A 79 14.03 -33.36 25.00
CA SER A 79 13.50 -32.90 26.29
C SER A 79 12.66 -34.00 26.97
N GLY A 80 11.86 -34.74 26.21
CA GLY A 80 11.13 -35.92 26.72
C GLY A 80 12.04 -37.05 27.23
N ARG A 81 13.20 -37.27 26.58
CA ARG A 81 14.22 -38.22 27.08
C ARG A 81 14.82 -37.76 28.41
N ARG A 82 15.05 -36.45 28.54
CA ARG A 82 15.55 -35.82 29.75
C ARG A 82 14.53 -35.91 30.89
N GLU A 83 13.27 -35.61 30.60
CA GLU A 83 12.13 -35.72 31.52
C GLU A 83 11.98 -37.14 32.06
N ARG A 84 12.03 -38.16 31.18
CA ARG A 84 11.94 -39.57 31.59
C ARG A 84 13.09 -40.06 32.47
N LYS A 85 14.28 -39.49 32.30
CA LYS A 85 15.44 -39.76 33.19
C LYS A 85 15.37 -38.99 34.51
N GLY A 86 14.36 -38.13 34.66
CA GLY A 86 14.14 -37.32 35.86
C GLY A 86 15.20 -36.23 36.03
N TYR A 87 15.76 -35.67 34.96
CA TYR A 87 16.72 -34.56 35.05
C TYR A 87 16.01 -33.19 35.06
N GLN A 88 16.61 -32.19 35.71
CA GLN A 88 16.11 -30.82 35.76
C GLN A 88 16.08 -30.14 34.37
N SER A 89 15.21 -29.13 34.21
CA SER A 89 14.98 -28.41 32.93
C SER A 89 16.08 -27.45 32.52
N ILE A 90 16.79 -26.87 33.48
CA ILE A 90 17.85 -25.88 33.21
C ILE A 90 19.22 -26.54 33.30
N VAL A 91 19.43 -27.44 34.28
CA VAL A 91 20.72 -28.08 34.51
C VAL A 91 20.63 -29.56 34.17
N CYS A 92 21.27 -29.97 33.08
CA CYS A 92 21.17 -31.33 32.54
C CYS A 92 21.76 -32.42 33.45
N CYS A 93 22.53 -32.04 34.48
CA CYS A 93 23.29 -32.99 35.31
C CYS A 93 22.64 -33.30 36.68
N PHE A 94 21.60 -32.56 37.09
CA PHE A 94 20.93 -32.79 38.38
C PHE A 94 19.59 -33.48 38.19
N LYS A 95 19.29 -34.47 39.03
CA LYS A 95 17.96 -35.08 39.08
C LYS A 95 16.95 -34.09 39.66
N ALA A 96 15.82 -33.94 38.98
CA ALA A 96 14.65 -33.23 39.47
C ALA A 96 14.05 -34.01 40.65
N ASN A 97 13.61 -33.30 41.68
CA ASN A 97 12.87 -33.92 42.77
C ASN A 97 11.42 -34.16 42.28
N PRO A 98 10.96 -35.41 42.14
CA PRO A 98 9.61 -35.70 41.65
C PRO A 98 8.50 -35.20 42.60
N GLN A 99 8.84 -34.91 43.85
CA GLN A 99 7.92 -34.39 44.86
C GLN A 99 7.97 -32.85 44.99
N SER A 100 8.91 -32.16 44.34
CA SER A 100 8.95 -30.70 44.38
C SER A 100 7.87 -30.13 43.44
N ARG A 101 6.64 -30.09 43.93
CA ARG A 101 5.57 -29.29 43.32
C ARG A 101 5.80 -27.83 43.67
N ASN A 102 5.93 -27.00 42.65
CA ASN A 102 5.91 -25.56 42.86
C ASN A 102 4.45 -25.15 43.10
N THR A 103 4.10 -24.90 44.35
CA THR A 103 2.75 -24.50 44.79
C THR A 103 2.25 -23.27 44.03
N ILE A 104 3.15 -22.41 43.56
CA ILE A 104 2.82 -21.25 42.73
C ILE A 104 2.23 -21.72 41.38
N VAL A 105 2.90 -22.64 40.68
CA VAL A 105 2.45 -23.15 39.37
C VAL A 105 1.12 -23.90 39.49
N GLU A 106 0.96 -24.70 40.55
CA GLU A 106 -0.28 -25.43 40.81
C GLU A 106 -1.44 -24.47 41.14
N SER A 107 -1.19 -23.44 41.96
CA SER A 107 -2.17 -22.38 42.25
C SER A 107 -2.57 -21.61 41.00
N PHE A 108 -1.61 -21.25 40.13
CA PHE A 108 -1.89 -20.61 38.84
C PHE A 108 -2.71 -21.49 37.91
N GLY A 109 -2.43 -22.81 37.86
CA GLY A 109 -3.21 -23.75 37.07
C GLY A 109 -4.66 -23.85 37.54
N ILE A 110 -4.88 -24.00 38.86
CA ILE A 110 -6.22 -24.04 39.46
C ILE A 110 -6.96 -22.72 39.22
N PHE A 111 -6.26 -21.58 39.37
CA PHE A 111 -6.83 -20.27 39.11
C PHE A 111 -7.24 -20.09 37.64
N HIS A 112 -6.37 -20.47 36.70
CA HIS A 112 -6.66 -20.47 35.27
C HIS A 112 -7.90 -21.32 34.96
N ASP A 113 -7.95 -22.55 35.47
CA ASP A 113 -9.09 -23.45 35.25
C ASP A 113 -10.39 -22.89 35.84
N LYS A 114 -10.30 -22.24 37.01
CA LYS A 114 -11.45 -21.56 37.62
C LYS A 114 -11.91 -20.38 36.76
N ILE A 115 -11.00 -19.59 36.21
CA ILE A 115 -11.33 -18.49 35.27
C ILE A 115 -12.03 -19.04 34.04
N VAL A 116 -11.45 -20.03 33.37
CA VAL A 116 -11.99 -20.59 32.12
C VAL A 116 -13.39 -21.18 32.35
N LYS A 117 -13.60 -21.92 33.46
CA LYS A 117 -14.92 -22.45 33.81
C LYS A 117 -15.93 -21.34 34.10
N THR A 118 -15.54 -20.33 34.89
CA THR A 118 -16.42 -19.20 35.23
C THR A 118 -16.80 -18.42 33.98
N TRP A 119 -15.83 -18.13 33.11
CA TRP A 119 -16.05 -17.45 31.83
C TRP A 119 -16.97 -18.27 30.91
N GLY A 120 -16.75 -19.58 30.80
CA GLY A 120 -17.61 -20.48 30.02
C GLY A 120 -19.07 -20.44 30.50
N ILE A 121 -19.29 -20.46 31.81
CA ILE A 121 -20.65 -20.33 32.38
C ILE A 121 -21.25 -18.97 32.02
N ILE A 122 -20.52 -17.87 32.23
CA ILE A 122 -21.00 -16.52 31.94
C ILE A 122 -21.38 -16.35 30.46
N VAL A 123 -20.50 -16.76 29.54
CA VAL A 123 -20.71 -16.63 28.09
C VAL A 123 -21.91 -17.43 27.58
N THR A 124 -22.24 -18.54 28.25
CA THR A 124 -23.41 -19.36 27.88
C THR A 124 -24.74 -18.80 28.35
N THR A 125 -24.76 -17.82 29.26
CA THR A 125 -26.01 -17.20 29.73
C THR A 125 -26.65 -16.31 28.65
N TRP A 126 -27.98 -16.36 28.53
CA TRP A 126 -28.74 -15.57 27.55
C TRP A 126 -28.55 -14.05 27.66
N PRO A 127 -28.57 -13.43 28.86
CA PRO A 127 -28.36 -11.99 28.99
C PRO A 127 -26.99 -11.56 28.46
N PHE A 128 -25.95 -12.35 28.75
CA PHE A 128 -24.60 -12.07 28.28
C PHE A 128 -24.49 -12.20 26.75
N ARG A 129 -25.13 -13.22 26.14
CA ARG A 129 -25.17 -13.37 24.68
C ARG A 129 -25.84 -12.20 23.98
N ILE A 130 -26.97 -11.73 24.52
CA ILE A 130 -27.67 -10.56 23.99
C ILE A 130 -26.78 -9.32 24.14
N GLY A 131 -26.16 -9.12 25.30
CA GLY A 131 -25.22 -8.03 25.53
C GLY A 131 -24.03 -8.05 24.57
N LEU A 132 -23.44 -9.22 24.32
CA LEU A 132 -22.35 -9.40 23.37
C LEU A 132 -22.80 -9.12 21.92
N ALA A 133 -24.00 -9.54 21.53
CA ALA A 133 -24.55 -9.25 20.21
C ALA A 133 -24.77 -7.74 20.01
N VAL A 134 -25.29 -7.04 21.02
CA VAL A 134 -25.44 -5.57 20.99
C VAL A 134 -24.07 -4.89 20.89
N LEU A 135 -23.08 -5.36 21.67
CA LEU A 135 -21.71 -4.84 21.59
C LEU A 135 -21.09 -5.06 20.21
N MET A 136 -21.30 -6.23 19.60
CA MET A 136 -20.83 -6.53 18.24
C MET A 136 -21.49 -5.63 17.20
N LEU A 137 -22.80 -5.39 17.32
CA LEU A 137 -23.50 -4.45 16.43
C LEU A 137 -22.96 -3.01 16.58
N ALA A 138 -22.69 -2.56 17.81
CA ALA A 138 -22.05 -1.27 18.06
C ALA A 138 -20.63 -1.22 17.47
N TYR A 139 -19.85 -2.28 17.61
CA TYR A 139 -18.52 -2.41 17.00
C TYR A 139 -18.58 -2.30 15.47
N PHE A 140 -19.49 -3.02 14.81
CA PHE A 140 -19.66 -2.93 13.35
C PHE A 140 -20.11 -1.53 12.92
N TYR A 141 -21.00 -0.88 13.68
CA TYR A 141 -21.47 0.47 13.39
C TYR A 141 -20.36 1.52 13.53
N ILE A 142 -19.58 1.48 14.60
CA ILE A 142 -18.41 2.36 14.80
C ILE A 142 -17.39 2.13 13.69
N SER A 143 -17.11 0.87 13.39
CA SER A 143 -16.15 0.52 12.33
C SER A 143 -16.62 0.99 10.95
N TRP A 144 -17.92 0.90 10.68
CA TRP A 144 -18.53 1.42 9.45
C TRP A 144 -18.35 2.94 9.32
N ILE A 145 -18.56 3.71 10.40
CA ILE A 145 -18.30 5.15 10.40
C ILE A 145 -16.83 5.43 10.09
N GLY A 146 -15.91 4.68 10.70
CA GLY A 146 -14.48 4.79 10.43
C GLY A 146 -14.15 4.52 8.96
N ILE A 147 -14.66 3.43 8.39
CA ILE A 147 -14.44 3.09 6.97
C ILE A 147 -14.94 4.21 6.04
N LEU A 148 -16.07 4.85 6.36
CA LEU A 148 -16.59 5.98 5.58
C LEU A 148 -15.73 7.25 5.67
N GLN A 149 -14.98 7.42 6.76
CA GLN A 149 -14.08 8.55 6.97
C GLN A 149 -12.66 8.28 6.47
N MET A 150 -12.34 7.06 6.07
CA MET A 150 -11.00 6.66 5.70
C MET A 150 -10.54 7.36 4.42
N GLN A 151 -9.44 8.08 4.53
CA GLN A 151 -8.80 8.78 3.41
C GLN A 151 -7.58 7.98 2.94
N SER A 152 -7.47 7.82 1.63
CA SER A 152 -6.29 7.28 0.96
C SER A 152 -5.31 8.43 0.75
N ASN A 153 -4.30 8.51 1.63
CA ASN A 153 -3.33 9.59 1.59
C ASN A 153 -1.97 9.13 2.11
N ILE A 154 -0.91 9.57 1.45
CA ILE A 154 0.47 9.37 1.90
C ILE A 154 0.85 10.61 2.70
N SER A 155 0.71 10.53 4.03
CA SER A 155 1.11 11.60 4.94
C SER A 155 2.63 11.60 5.13
N ILE A 156 3.34 12.37 4.30
CA ILE A 156 4.79 12.59 4.45
C ILE A 156 5.11 13.26 5.79
N ASP A 157 4.21 14.10 6.29
CA ASP A 157 4.30 14.70 7.60
C ASP A 157 4.47 13.62 8.69
N LYS A 158 3.73 12.51 8.62
CA LYS A 158 3.82 11.43 9.62
C LYS A 158 5.11 10.59 9.53
N MET A 159 5.92 10.76 8.48
CA MET A 159 7.21 10.04 8.35
C MET A 159 8.35 10.74 9.12
N ALA A 160 8.20 12.04 9.40
CA ALA A 160 9.16 12.80 10.17
C ALA A 160 8.94 12.60 11.68
N LEU A 161 10.00 12.80 12.47
CA LEU A 161 9.85 12.89 13.92
C LEU A 161 9.00 14.13 14.29
N PRO A 162 8.11 14.06 15.30
CA PRO A 162 7.18 15.16 15.62
C PRO A 162 7.83 16.54 15.86
N ASP A 163 9.06 16.56 16.39
CA ASP A 163 9.81 17.79 16.69
C ASP A 163 10.84 18.14 15.58
N SER A 164 10.72 17.54 14.40
CA SER A 164 11.64 17.77 13.29
C SER A 164 11.40 19.12 12.60
N TYR A 165 12.47 19.82 12.25
CA TYR A 165 12.43 21.03 11.42
C TYR A 165 11.72 20.81 10.07
N LEU A 166 11.62 19.55 9.63
CA LEU A 166 10.99 19.17 8.38
C LEU A 166 9.50 19.55 8.35
N HIS A 167 8.82 19.50 9.49
CA HIS A 167 7.42 19.93 9.57
C HIS A 167 7.26 21.42 9.29
N ASP A 168 8.10 22.26 9.89
CA ASP A 168 8.09 23.72 9.68
C ASP A 168 8.48 24.08 8.24
N PHE A 169 9.51 23.41 7.72
CA PHE A 169 9.92 23.55 6.33
C PHE A 169 8.77 23.18 5.39
N GLN A 170 8.12 22.03 5.61
CA GLN A 170 7.05 21.55 4.74
C GLN A 170 5.83 22.47 4.80
N ASN A 171 5.39 22.90 5.98
CA ASN A 171 4.29 23.85 6.10
C ASN A 171 4.59 25.19 5.39
N THR A 172 5.84 25.68 5.50
CA THR A 172 6.28 26.90 4.82
C THR A 172 6.34 26.71 3.31
N PHE A 173 6.87 25.57 2.86
CA PHE A 173 6.99 25.20 1.45
C PHE A 173 5.62 25.04 0.79
N GLU A 174 4.71 24.30 1.43
CA GLU A 174 3.31 24.17 0.98
C GLU A 174 2.62 25.54 0.98
N THR A 175 2.81 26.38 1.99
CA THR A 175 2.20 27.72 1.99
C THR A 175 2.74 28.60 0.86
N ALA A 176 4.04 28.52 0.58
CA ALA A 176 4.69 29.30 -0.47
C ALA A 176 4.24 28.89 -1.88
N LEU A 177 4.08 27.59 -2.14
CA LEU A 177 3.68 27.05 -3.45
C LEU A 177 2.16 26.96 -3.66
N ARG A 178 1.35 27.30 -2.65
CA ARG A 178 -0.12 27.18 -2.73
C ARG A 178 -0.75 27.95 -3.87
N ASN A 179 -0.10 29.05 -4.21
CA ASN A 179 -0.53 29.96 -5.25
C ASN A 179 0.33 29.83 -6.51
N MET A 180 1.23 28.86 -6.63
CA MET A 180 2.01 28.70 -7.87
C MET A 180 2.69 27.33 -7.90
N GLN A 181 1.92 26.29 -8.20
CA GLN A 181 2.48 24.96 -8.46
C GLN A 181 2.72 24.80 -9.97
N PRO A 182 3.98 24.77 -10.43
CA PRO A 182 4.28 24.58 -11.85
C PRO A 182 4.06 23.12 -12.26
N ILE A 183 3.56 22.94 -13.48
CA ILE A 183 3.36 21.63 -14.10
C ILE A 183 3.98 21.69 -15.48
N SER A 184 4.77 20.67 -15.81
CA SER A 184 5.39 20.53 -17.12
C SER A 184 4.55 19.59 -17.98
N ILE A 185 4.07 20.08 -19.12
CA ILE A 185 3.29 19.29 -20.07
C ILE A 185 4.21 18.96 -21.25
N PHE A 186 4.57 17.70 -21.38
CA PHE A 186 5.42 17.20 -22.47
C PHE A 186 4.56 16.85 -23.68
N VAL A 187 5.01 17.25 -24.87
CA VAL A 187 4.44 16.90 -26.17
C VAL A 187 5.53 16.21 -26.98
N LEU A 188 5.41 14.89 -27.14
CA LEU A 188 6.46 14.07 -27.76
C LEU A 188 6.33 13.97 -29.27
N LYS A 189 5.13 14.20 -29.83
CA LYS A 189 4.87 14.15 -31.27
C LYS A 189 4.06 15.35 -31.73
N PRO A 190 4.67 16.54 -31.83
CA PRO A 190 3.94 17.75 -32.20
C PRO A 190 3.48 17.75 -33.67
N GLY A 191 4.07 16.92 -34.53
CA GLY A 191 3.78 16.91 -35.97
C GLY A 191 4.30 18.16 -36.68
N ASP A 192 3.83 18.39 -37.91
CA ASP A 192 4.24 19.54 -38.72
C ASP A 192 3.47 20.80 -38.30
N LEU A 193 4.17 21.78 -37.76
CA LEU A 193 3.62 23.05 -37.26
C LEU A 193 3.45 24.10 -38.35
N ARG A 194 4.01 23.88 -39.55
CA ARG A 194 3.74 24.75 -40.72
C ARG A 194 2.29 24.63 -41.17
N ASN A 195 1.65 23.50 -40.87
CA ASN A 195 0.23 23.32 -41.11
C ASN A 195 -0.58 24.11 -40.06
N SER A 196 -1.33 25.10 -40.50
CA SER A 196 -2.17 25.96 -39.65
C SER A 196 -3.13 25.15 -38.76
N THR A 197 -3.67 24.04 -39.27
CA THR A 197 -4.60 23.19 -38.48
C THR A 197 -3.89 22.54 -37.30
N ASN A 198 -2.66 22.09 -37.49
CA ASN A 198 -1.89 21.44 -36.42
C ASN A 198 -1.36 22.48 -35.42
N LEU A 199 -0.94 23.64 -35.91
CA LEU A 199 -0.55 24.78 -35.08
C LEU A 199 -1.70 25.23 -34.17
N GLU A 200 -2.90 25.43 -34.72
CA GLU A 200 -4.11 25.75 -33.94
C GLU A 200 -4.45 24.66 -32.94
N ARG A 201 -4.24 23.39 -33.30
CA ARG A 201 -4.48 22.26 -32.40
C ARG A 201 -3.56 22.28 -31.19
N ILE A 202 -2.29 22.63 -31.36
CA ILE A 202 -1.37 22.81 -30.23
C ILE A 202 -1.76 24.02 -29.37
N LYS A 203 -2.20 25.12 -29.99
CA LYS A 203 -2.72 26.27 -29.23
C LYS A 203 -3.97 25.89 -28.42
N ASN A 204 -4.87 25.09 -29.00
CA ASN A 204 -6.05 24.56 -28.30
C ASN A 204 -5.68 23.61 -27.16
N LEU A 205 -4.62 22.80 -27.33
CA LEU A 205 -4.08 21.96 -26.25
C LEU A 205 -3.62 22.83 -25.06
N VAL A 206 -2.81 23.87 -25.33
CA VAL A 206 -2.33 24.79 -24.29
C VAL A 206 -3.51 25.48 -23.62
N LYS A 207 -4.46 25.97 -24.40
CA LYS A 207 -5.67 26.61 -23.89
C LYS A 207 -6.53 25.69 -23.01
N ASP A 208 -6.70 24.42 -23.39
CA ASP A 208 -7.44 23.45 -22.58
C ASP A 208 -6.78 23.24 -21.20
N PHE A 209 -5.46 23.34 -21.11
CA PHE A 209 -4.73 23.31 -19.82
C PHE A 209 -4.84 24.63 -19.06
N GLU A 210 -4.84 25.77 -19.75
CA GLU A 210 -5.04 27.10 -19.16
C GLU A 210 -6.44 27.27 -18.57
N ASP A 211 -7.46 26.71 -19.23
CA ASP A 211 -8.86 26.73 -18.80
C ASP A 211 -9.19 25.59 -17.80
N ALA A 212 -8.22 24.73 -17.48
CA ALA A 212 -8.42 23.61 -16.58
C ALA A 212 -8.76 24.08 -15.15
N THR A 213 -9.48 23.25 -14.39
CA THR A 213 -9.80 23.55 -13.00
C THR A 213 -8.54 23.82 -12.19
N ASN A 214 -8.53 24.92 -11.44
CA ASN A 214 -7.42 25.39 -10.61
C ASN A 214 -6.19 25.90 -11.37
N SER A 215 -6.27 26.07 -12.69
CA SER A 215 -5.23 26.74 -13.47
C SER A 215 -5.22 28.25 -13.17
N TYR A 216 -4.04 28.86 -13.17
CA TYR A 216 -3.91 30.32 -13.15
C TYR A 216 -4.31 31.00 -14.45
N GLY A 217 -4.40 30.22 -15.54
CA GLY A 217 -4.69 30.73 -16.87
C GLY A 217 -3.44 31.14 -17.65
N PRO A 218 -3.64 31.86 -18.78
CA PRO A 218 -2.60 32.11 -19.77
C PRO A 218 -1.44 32.96 -19.26
N ASP A 219 -1.68 33.84 -18.28
CA ASP A 219 -0.65 34.70 -17.69
C ASP A 219 0.46 33.89 -16.97
N SER A 220 0.18 32.64 -16.64
CA SER A 220 1.10 31.75 -15.94
C SER A 220 1.78 30.74 -16.84
N THR A 221 1.43 30.71 -18.12
CA THR A 221 1.92 29.72 -19.08
C THR A 221 3.22 30.18 -19.74
N PHE A 222 4.28 29.41 -19.54
CA PHE A 222 5.55 29.55 -20.24
C PHE A 222 5.56 28.64 -21.46
N PHE A 223 5.35 29.23 -22.64
CA PHE A 223 5.30 28.52 -23.90
C PHE A 223 6.13 29.22 -24.98
N TRP A 224 7.01 28.46 -25.64
CA TRP A 224 7.96 28.99 -26.62
C TRP A 224 7.30 29.49 -27.91
N LEU A 225 6.20 28.86 -28.34
CA LEU A 225 5.58 29.15 -29.63
C LEU A 225 5.00 30.56 -29.68
N THR A 226 4.35 31.01 -28.61
CA THR A 226 3.79 32.37 -28.54
C THR A 226 4.89 33.42 -28.65
N GLN A 227 6.03 33.18 -27.98
CA GLN A 227 7.21 34.06 -28.03
C GLN A 227 7.88 34.03 -29.41
N TYR A 228 7.89 32.87 -30.07
CA TYR A 228 8.42 32.73 -31.41
C TYR A 228 7.54 33.44 -32.46
N GLU A 229 6.22 33.38 -32.33
CA GLU A 229 5.31 34.13 -33.21
C GLU A 229 5.47 35.64 -33.05
N GLU A 230 5.72 36.13 -31.84
CA GLU A 230 6.08 37.53 -31.61
C GLU A 230 7.42 37.87 -32.29
N PHE A 231 8.43 37.01 -32.14
CA PHE A 231 9.72 37.19 -32.81
C PHE A 231 9.57 37.26 -34.34
N LEU A 232 8.80 36.37 -34.95
CA LEU A 232 8.54 36.39 -36.40
C LEU A 232 7.87 37.70 -36.85
N LYS A 233 6.91 38.24 -36.09
CA LYS A 233 6.26 39.52 -36.42
C LYS A 233 7.21 40.71 -36.45
N PHE A 234 8.30 40.66 -35.68
CA PHE A 234 9.27 41.76 -35.61
C PHE A 234 10.46 41.60 -36.58
N TYR A 235 10.88 40.36 -36.85
CA TYR A 235 12.14 40.10 -37.57
C TYR A 235 11.94 39.43 -38.93
N SER A 236 10.83 38.75 -39.17
CA SER A 236 10.55 38.08 -40.46
C SER A 236 9.76 39.00 -41.39
N GLU A 237 10.03 38.89 -42.70
CA GLU A 237 9.25 39.58 -43.73
C GLU A 237 7.86 38.95 -43.92
N SER A 238 7.70 37.67 -43.58
CA SER A 238 6.44 36.93 -43.64
C SER A 238 5.87 36.69 -42.24
N GLU A 239 4.60 37.04 -42.03
CA GLU A 239 3.85 36.73 -40.79
C GLU A 239 3.48 35.24 -40.66
N GLU A 240 3.83 34.41 -41.65
CA GLU A 240 3.59 32.98 -41.63
C GLU A 240 4.62 32.22 -40.77
N PHE A 241 4.16 31.15 -40.12
CA PHE A 241 5.03 30.30 -39.31
C PHE A 241 6.03 29.56 -40.20
N THR A 242 7.32 29.71 -39.91
CA THR A 242 8.43 29.00 -40.58
C THR A 242 9.38 28.39 -39.55
N TYR A 243 10.06 27.29 -39.89
CA TYR A 243 11.07 26.69 -39.03
C TYR A 243 12.48 27.30 -39.20
N GLU A 244 12.70 28.04 -40.28
CA GLU A 244 14.04 28.53 -40.69
C GLU A 244 14.69 29.44 -39.65
N GLU A 245 13.87 30.25 -38.97
CA GLU A 245 14.33 31.23 -37.98
C GLU A 245 14.42 30.68 -36.55
N ILE A 246 14.04 29.42 -36.31
CA ILE A 246 14.09 28.81 -34.97
C ILE A 246 15.51 28.82 -34.37
N PRO A 247 16.58 28.41 -35.09
CA PRO A 247 17.93 28.46 -34.55
C PRO A 247 18.38 29.88 -34.20
N THR A 248 17.97 30.88 -35.00
CA THR A 248 18.25 32.30 -34.73
C THR A 248 17.52 32.78 -33.48
N PHE A 249 16.24 32.40 -33.34
CA PHE A 249 15.42 32.71 -32.18
C PHE A 249 16.03 32.17 -30.88
N PHE A 250 16.44 30.91 -30.84
CA PHE A 250 17.06 30.33 -29.64
C PHE A 250 18.46 30.86 -29.36
N LYS A 251 19.19 31.36 -30.36
CA LYS A 251 20.49 32.04 -30.13
C LYS A 251 20.35 33.51 -29.74
N SER A 252 19.13 34.06 -29.75
CA SER A 252 18.88 35.45 -29.39
C SER A 252 19.07 35.70 -27.89
N ALA A 253 19.57 36.88 -27.53
CA ALA A 253 19.81 37.24 -26.13
C ALA A 253 18.54 37.27 -25.27
N THR A 254 17.37 37.45 -25.89
CA THR A 254 16.08 37.52 -25.19
C THR A 254 15.47 36.15 -24.96
N TYR A 255 15.59 35.22 -25.91
CA TYR A 255 14.82 33.96 -25.91
C TYR A 255 15.66 32.70 -25.69
N PHE A 256 16.97 32.82 -25.47
CA PHE A 256 17.85 31.67 -25.29
C PHE A 256 17.42 30.67 -24.20
N PHE A 257 16.74 31.14 -23.15
CA PHE A 257 16.30 30.27 -22.06
C PHE A 257 15.23 29.24 -22.53
N LEU A 258 14.46 29.57 -23.57
CA LEU A 258 13.44 28.68 -24.14
C LEU A 258 14.03 27.54 -24.97
N GLU A 259 15.31 27.61 -25.33
CA GLU A 259 16.01 26.52 -26.03
C GLU A 259 15.92 25.22 -25.23
N SER A 260 15.99 25.31 -23.89
CA SER A 260 15.89 24.16 -22.99
C SER A 260 14.51 23.48 -22.99
N PHE A 261 13.48 24.12 -23.56
CA PHE A 261 12.10 23.62 -23.58
C PHE A 261 11.78 22.82 -24.85
N VAL A 262 12.64 22.90 -25.88
CA VAL A 262 12.38 22.37 -27.21
C VAL A 262 13.55 21.51 -27.68
N HIS A 263 13.26 20.27 -28.04
CA HIS A 263 14.20 19.46 -28.81
C HIS A 263 13.98 19.73 -30.30
N TYR A 264 14.99 20.32 -30.92
CA TYR A 264 14.98 20.67 -32.33
C TYR A 264 16.27 20.21 -33.03
N ASN A 265 16.17 19.94 -34.33
CA ASN A 265 17.29 19.60 -35.18
C ASN A 265 17.63 20.79 -36.09
N GLU A 266 18.75 21.47 -35.80
CA GLU A 266 19.16 22.70 -36.50
C GLU A 266 19.16 22.54 -38.03
N THR A 267 19.69 21.42 -38.57
CA THR A 267 19.78 21.23 -40.02
C THR A 267 18.39 21.12 -40.67
N ALA A 268 17.48 20.39 -40.03
CA ALA A 268 16.12 20.23 -40.49
C ALA A 268 15.32 21.54 -40.37
N CYS A 269 15.60 22.37 -39.36
CA CYS A 269 14.97 23.67 -39.21
C CYS A 269 15.37 24.64 -40.30
N VAL A 270 16.67 24.74 -40.63
CA VAL A 270 17.18 25.60 -41.71
C VAL A 270 16.64 25.17 -43.08
N GLU A 271 16.43 23.87 -43.29
CA GLU A 271 15.80 23.33 -44.50
C GLU A 271 14.26 23.36 -44.46
N ASN A 272 13.69 23.94 -43.41
CA ASN A 272 12.25 24.08 -43.18
C ASN A 272 11.48 22.74 -43.23
N LEU A 273 12.09 21.66 -42.75
CA LEU A 273 11.53 20.30 -42.78
C LEU A 273 10.65 20.03 -41.54
N PRO A 274 9.65 19.14 -41.64
CA PRO A 274 8.76 18.80 -40.53
C PRO A 274 9.49 18.12 -39.35
N GLU A 275 10.68 17.57 -39.59
CA GLU A 275 11.54 16.96 -38.57
C GLU A 275 12.31 18.00 -37.73
N CYS A 276 12.11 19.30 -37.97
CA CYS A 276 12.74 20.37 -37.21
C CYS A 276 12.47 20.23 -35.71
N ILE A 277 11.22 20.02 -35.29
CA ILE A 277 10.86 19.90 -33.87
C ILE A 277 10.45 18.47 -33.57
N THR A 278 11.24 17.79 -32.75
CA THR A 278 10.95 16.41 -32.37
C THR A 278 10.00 16.34 -31.19
N SER A 279 10.22 17.19 -30.18
CA SER A 279 9.41 17.21 -28.96
C SER A 279 9.63 18.52 -28.21
N PHE A 280 8.65 18.97 -27.43
CA PHE A 280 8.83 20.11 -26.54
C PHE A 280 7.99 19.93 -25.27
N PHE A 281 8.19 20.80 -24.30
CA PHE A 281 7.27 20.96 -23.20
C PHE A 281 6.92 22.42 -22.97
N PHE A 282 5.80 22.66 -22.30
CA PHE A 282 5.44 23.96 -21.78
C PHE A 282 5.09 23.84 -20.30
N VAL A 283 5.20 24.94 -19.58
CA VAL A 283 4.93 24.97 -18.14
C VAL A 283 3.74 25.86 -17.90
N THR A 284 2.76 25.41 -17.13
CA THR A 284 1.65 26.24 -16.67
C THR A 284 1.46 26.04 -15.16
N ASN A 285 0.89 27.02 -14.47
CA ASN A 285 0.79 27.00 -13.02
C ASN A 285 -0.63 26.76 -12.55
N PHE A 286 -0.76 26.02 -11.44
CA PHE A 286 -2.03 25.75 -10.77
C PHE A 286 -2.02 26.27 -9.33
N HIS A 287 -3.20 26.63 -8.81
CA HIS A 287 -3.41 27.00 -7.40
C HIS A 287 -4.08 25.87 -6.62
N GLU A 288 -3.90 25.86 -5.30
CA GLU A 288 -4.65 24.98 -4.39
C GLU A 288 -4.56 23.47 -4.70
N VAL A 289 -3.48 23.02 -5.35
CA VAL A 289 -3.22 21.61 -5.72
C VAL A 289 -1.90 21.12 -5.17
N ILE A 290 -1.70 21.26 -3.85
CA ILE A 290 -0.43 20.87 -3.22
C ILE A 290 -0.55 19.53 -2.53
N LYS A 291 -1.61 19.35 -1.74
CA LYS A 291 -1.77 18.13 -0.97
C LYS A 291 -2.16 17.00 -1.91
N TYR A 292 -1.65 15.80 -1.64
CA TYR A 292 -1.87 14.65 -2.52
C TYR A 292 -3.36 14.38 -2.79
N HIS A 293 -4.23 14.50 -1.79
CA HIS A 293 -5.68 14.30 -1.97
C HIS A 293 -6.36 15.37 -2.84
N GLU A 294 -5.88 16.62 -2.80
CA GLU A 294 -6.34 17.72 -3.68
C GLU A 294 -5.81 17.53 -5.12
N LEU A 295 -4.63 16.92 -5.25
CA LEU A 295 -3.97 16.67 -6.52
C LEU A 295 -4.59 15.51 -7.30
N VAL A 296 -5.20 14.51 -6.63
CA VAL A 296 -5.90 13.38 -7.26
C VAL A 296 -6.94 13.81 -8.32
N PRO A 297 -7.93 14.68 -8.02
CA PRO A 297 -8.89 15.13 -9.03
C PRO A 297 -8.25 15.96 -10.15
N ALA A 298 -7.23 16.78 -9.83
CA ALA A 298 -6.53 17.60 -10.81
C ALA A 298 -5.75 16.74 -11.82
N VAL A 299 -4.97 15.76 -11.36
CA VAL A 299 -4.24 14.81 -12.22
C VAL A 299 -5.20 14.00 -13.11
N LYS A 300 -6.34 13.57 -12.57
CA LYS A 300 -7.38 12.91 -13.38
C LYS A 300 -7.91 13.83 -14.48
N HIS A 301 -8.06 15.12 -14.21
CA HIS A 301 -8.50 16.09 -15.21
C HIS A 301 -7.44 16.34 -16.28
N TRP A 302 -6.18 16.57 -15.89
CA TRP A 302 -5.05 16.72 -16.82
C TRP A 302 -4.91 15.53 -17.77
N ARG A 303 -5.13 14.31 -17.26
CA ARG A 303 -5.12 13.10 -18.09
C ARG A 303 -6.25 13.04 -19.10
N ARG A 304 -7.46 13.48 -18.75
CA ARG A 304 -8.58 13.56 -19.69
C ARG A 304 -8.29 14.58 -20.81
N ILE A 305 -7.64 15.69 -20.47
CA ILE A 305 -7.19 16.68 -21.46
C ILE A 305 -6.14 16.03 -22.37
N ALA A 306 -5.12 15.38 -21.82
CA ALA A 306 -4.10 14.69 -22.59
C ALA A 306 -4.66 13.59 -23.51
N GLU A 307 -5.67 12.84 -23.05
CA GLU A 307 -6.32 11.77 -23.82
C GLU A 307 -7.02 12.28 -25.09
N LYS A 308 -7.57 13.51 -25.05
CA LYS A 308 -8.16 14.21 -26.22
C LYS A 308 -7.14 14.45 -27.34
N TYR A 309 -5.84 14.51 -27.00
CA TYR A 309 -4.72 14.74 -27.91
C TYR A 309 -3.75 13.56 -27.91
N SER A 310 -4.26 12.34 -27.78
CA SER A 310 -3.45 11.11 -27.66
C SER A 310 -2.50 10.86 -28.84
N ASP A 311 -2.79 11.37 -30.03
CA ASP A 311 -1.91 11.30 -31.20
C ASP A 311 -0.67 12.18 -31.11
N LEU A 312 -0.70 13.24 -30.29
CA LEU A 312 0.44 14.11 -30.00
C LEU A 312 1.34 13.58 -28.88
N GLU A 313 0.95 12.46 -28.25
CA GLU A 313 1.65 11.84 -27.11
C GLU A 313 1.92 12.86 -25.99
N VAL A 314 0.84 13.42 -25.45
CA VAL A 314 0.88 14.44 -24.39
C VAL A 314 0.98 13.81 -23.00
N TYR A 315 1.95 14.25 -22.20
CA TYR A 315 2.16 13.77 -20.83
C TYR A 315 2.28 14.94 -19.84
N PRO A 316 1.25 15.18 -18.99
CA PRO A 316 1.37 16.12 -17.89
C PRO A 316 2.20 15.52 -16.76
N TYR A 317 3.23 16.24 -16.33
CA TYR A 317 4.18 15.83 -15.30
C TYR A 317 4.33 16.91 -14.23
N SER A 318 4.35 16.45 -12.98
CA SER A 318 4.74 17.22 -11.81
C SER A 318 5.39 16.24 -10.83
N ASP A 319 6.28 16.72 -9.97
CA ASP A 319 7.05 15.85 -9.06
C ASP A 319 6.16 15.03 -8.11
N HIS A 320 4.92 15.48 -7.89
CA HIS A 320 3.94 14.79 -7.05
C HIS A 320 3.08 13.76 -7.79
N THR A 321 3.04 13.76 -9.13
CA THR A 321 2.13 12.87 -9.90
C THR A 321 2.40 11.37 -9.71
N PRO A 322 3.66 10.88 -9.60
CA PRO A 322 3.90 9.46 -9.35
C PRO A 322 3.31 8.97 -8.01
N PHE A 323 3.31 9.83 -6.98
CA PHE A 323 2.72 9.52 -5.68
C PHE A 323 1.20 9.49 -5.74
N VAL A 324 0.59 10.39 -6.51
CA VAL A 324 -0.86 10.39 -6.76
C VAL A 324 -1.29 9.10 -7.46
N ASP A 325 -0.49 8.60 -8.40
CA ASP A 325 -0.76 7.34 -9.08
C ASP A 325 -0.76 6.15 -8.13
N GLN A 326 0.21 6.14 -7.22
CA GLN A 326 0.26 5.14 -6.17
C GLN A 326 -1.01 5.20 -5.31
N THR A 327 -1.41 6.37 -4.82
CA THR A 327 -2.64 6.57 -4.04
C THR A 327 -3.88 6.09 -4.80
N MET A 328 -3.99 6.40 -6.09
CA MET A 328 -5.11 5.95 -6.92
C MET A 328 -5.18 4.43 -7.11
N SER A 329 -4.03 3.74 -7.06
CA SER A 329 -3.96 2.27 -7.19
C SER A 329 -4.26 1.53 -5.88
N ILE A 330 -4.01 2.17 -4.73
CA ILE A 330 -4.13 1.56 -3.39
C ILE A 330 -5.55 1.06 -3.13
N ASP A 331 -6.57 1.87 -3.41
CA ASP A 331 -7.97 1.52 -3.08
C ASP A 331 -8.43 0.22 -3.77
N ARG A 332 -8.09 0.06 -5.05
CA ARG A 332 -8.44 -1.14 -5.82
C ARG A 332 -7.64 -2.36 -5.36
N THR A 333 -6.34 -2.17 -5.12
CA THR A 333 -5.43 -3.22 -4.67
C THR A 333 -5.82 -3.74 -3.29
N LEU A 334 -6.26 -2.85 -2.40
CA LEU A 334 -6.71 -3.17 -1.06
C LEU A 334 -7.91 -4.13 -1.10
N VAL A 335 -9.00 -3.73 -1.76
CA VAL A 335 -10.22 -4.54 -1.83
C VAL A 335 -9.94 -5.90 -2.48
N GLY A 336 -9.16 -5.91 -3.58
CA GLY A 336 -8.77 -7.13 -4.27
C GLY A 336 -7.93 -8.08 -3.40
N SER A 337 -6.94 -7.54 -2.68
CA SER A 337 -6.05 -8.35 -1.82
C SER A 337 -6.77 -8.91 -0.59
N VAL A 338 -7.63 -8.13 0.06
CA VAL A 338 -8.46 -8.61 1.19
C VAL A 338 -9.44 -9.69 0.75
N ALA A 339 -10.14 -9.48 -0.37
CA ALA A 339 -11.08 -10.47 -0.90
C ALA A 339 -10.35 -11.79 -1.27
N CYS A 340 -9.18 -11.68 -1.90
CA CYS A 340 -8.35 -12.83 -2.24
C CYS A 340 -7.86 -13.57 -0.98
N ALA A 341 -7.38 -12.83 0.03
CA ALA A 341 -6.93 -13.42 1.29
C ALA A 341 -8.06 -14.17 2.01
N LEU A 342 -9.25 -13.58 2.12
CA LEU A 342 -10.43 -14.24 2.71
C LEU A 342 -10.84 -15.50 1.94
N ALA A 343 -10.81 -15.46 0.61
CA ALA A 343 -11.11 -16.63 -0.23
C ALA A 343 -10.07 -17.75 -0.02
N CYS A 344 -8.79 -17.41 0.06
CA CYS A 344 -7.72 -18.37 0.34
C CYS A 344 -7.87 -18.98 1.73
N THR A 345 -8.15 -18.18 2.77
CA THR A 345 -8.44 -18.69 4.11
C THR A 345 -9.64 -19.65 4.10
N ALA A 346 -10.71 -19.30 3.38
CA ALA A 346 -11.88 -20.17 3.25
C ALA A 346 -11.53 -21.53 2.62
N ILE A 347 -10.72 -21.53 1.56
CA ILE A 347 -10.27 -22.74 0.87
C ILE A 347 -9.42 -23.61 1.81
N ILE A 348 -8.45 -23.02 2.52
CA ILE A 348 -7.59 -23.75 3.45
C ILE A 348 -8.43 -24.36 4.58
N CYS A 349 -9.30 -23.55 5.20
CA CYS A 349 -10.19 -24.04 6.25
C CYS A 349 -11.10 -25.16 5.75
N LEU A 350 -11.60 -25.11 4.51
CA LEU A 350 -12.41 -26.18 3.92
C LEU A 350 -11.62 -27.48 3.71
N VAL A 351 -10.35 -27.38 3.32
CA VAL A 351 -9.47 -28.55 3.12
C VAL A 351 -9.17 -29.26 4.44
N PHE A 352 -8.91 -28.52 5.52
CA PHE A 352 -8.53 -29.11 6.81
C PHE A 352 -9.71 -29.35 7.77
N ILE A 353 -10.81 -28.61 7.63
CA ILE A 353 -12.02 -28.71 8.46
C ILE A 353 -13.19 -29.04 7.52
N PRO A 354 -13.58 -30.33 7.40
CA PRO A 354 -14.63 -30.77 6.48
C PRO A 354 -16.04 -30.48 7.03
N HIS A 355 -16.29 -29.26 7.49
CA HIS A 355 -17.58 -28.82 8.01
C HIS A 355 -17.89 -27.36 7.62
N ILE A 356 -18.88 -27.18 6.75
CA ILE A 356 -19.15 -25.90 6.09
C ILE A 356 -19.53 -24.77 7.06
N TRP A 357 -20.29 -25.05 8.12
CA TRP A 357 -20.69 -24.03 9.08
C TRP A 357 -19.51 -23.51 9.91
N SER A 358 -18.54 -24.39 10.19
CA SER A 358 -17.32 -24.00 10.91
C SER A 358 -16.45 -23.11 10.03
N VAL A 359 -16.35 -23.43 8.72
CA VAL A 359 -15.65 -22.58 7.75
C VAL A 359 -16.33 -21.22 7.62
N ILE A 360 -17.66 -21.17 7.52
CA ILE A 360 -18.41 -19.90 7.45
C ILE A 360 -18.16 -19.06 8.72
N ALA A 361 -18.20 -19.69 9.90
CA ALA A 361 -17.93 -18.99 11.16
C ALA A 361 -16.50 -18.43 11.22
N ALA A 362 -15.50 -19.21 10.80
CA ALA A 362 -14.10 -18.79 10.76
C ALA A 362 -13.87 -17.66 9.74
N VAL A 363 -14.43 -17.75 8.54
CA VAL A 363 -14.32 -16.69 7.53
C VAL A 363 -15.02 -15.42 8.00
N PHE A 364 -16.19 -15.54 8.65
CA PHE A 364 -16.92 -14.40 9.20
C PHE A 364 -16.14 -13.71 10.33
N SER A 365 -15.45 -14.46 11.19
CA SER A 365 -14.63 -13.86 12.25
C SER A 365 -13.38 -13.19 11.70
N VAL A 366 -12.70 -13.76 10.70
CA VAL A 366 -11.59 -13.11 9.98
C VAL A 366 -12.07 -11.81 9.30
N PHE A 367 -13.23 -11.86 8.65
CA PHE A 367 -13.85 -10.67 8.05
C PHE A 367 -14.19 -9.61 9.10
N SER A 368 -14.78 -10.01 10.23
CA SER A 368 -15.13 -9.12 11.35
C SER A 368 -13.91 -8.41 11.95
N ILE A 369 -12.80 -9.14 12.12
CA ILE A 369 -11.52 -8.58 12.60
C ILE A 369 -10.99 -7.58 11.57
N SER A 370 -10.96 -7.95 10.28
CA SER A 370 -10.50 -7.08 9.20
C SER A 370 -11.31 -5.78 9.13
N TRP A 371 -12.63 -5.89 9.26
CA TRP A 371 -13.55 -4.75 9.23
C TRP A 371 -13.30 -3.76 10.35
N GLY A 372 -13.07 -4.24 11.58
CA GLY A 372 -12.76 -3.34 12.69
C GLY A 372 -11.35 -2.78 12.64
N ILE A 373 -10.38 -3.48 12.07
CA ILE A 373 -9.05 -2.90 11.84
C ILE A 373 -9.18 -1.68 10.93
N PHE A 374 -9.88 -1.78 9.79
CA PHE A 374 -10.11 -0.63 8.91
C PHE A 374 -10.85 0.51 9.62
N GLY A 375 -11.94 0.18 10.29
CA GLY A 375 -12.77 1.19 10.94
C GLY A 375 -12.06 1.91 12.07
N ILE A 376 -11.46 1.16 13.00
CA ILE A 376 -10.84 1.73 14.20
C ILE A 376 -9.54 2.46 13.86
N LEU A 377 -8.71 1.95 12.93
CA LEU A 377 -7.50 2.65 12.49
C LEU A 377 -7.83 4.00 11.86
N SER A 378 -8.88 4.06 11.04
CA SER A 378 -9.32 5.33 10.47
C SER A 378 -9.81 6.30 11.55
N LEU A 379 -10.53 5.83 12.58
CA LEU A 379 -10.97 6.67 13.70
C LEU A 379 -9.82 7.15 14.59
N TRP A 380 -8.70 6.43 14.59
CA TRP A 380 -7.44 6.86 15.20
C TRP A 380 -6.61 7.81 14.32
N GLY A 381 -7.11 8.19 13.15
CA GLY A 381 -6.43 9.13 12.24
C GLY A 381 -5.26 8.51 11.48
N VAL A 382 -5.26 7.18 11.31
CA VAL A 382 -4.32 6.49 10.42
C VAL A 382 -4.90 6.51 9.01
N ASP A 383 -4.12 7.05 8.06
CA ASP A 383 -4.51 7.12 6.65
C ASP A 383 -4.26 5.77 5.98
N LEU A 384 -4.97 5.51 4.88
CA LEU A 384 -4.69 4.34 4.07
C LEU A 384 -3.47 4.58 3.18
N ASP A 385 -2.33 4.08 3.61
CA ASP A 385 -1.06 4.10 2.88
C ASP A 385 -0.53 2.66 2.64
N PRO A 386 0.53 2.48 1.82
CA PRO A 386 1.05 1.14 1.56
C PRO A 386 1.55 0.41 2.81
N LEU A 387 2.04 1.13 3.82
CA LEU A 387 2.51 0.54 5.07
C LEU A 387 1.33 -0.03 5.88
N SER A 388 0.25 0.74 6.01
CA SER A 388 -0.99 0.29 6.66
C SER A 388 -1.64 -0.85 5.90
N MET A 389 -1.56 -0.86 4.55
CA MET A 389 -1.99 -1.99 3.74
C MET A 389 -1.18 -3.27 4.05
N ALA A 390 0.14 -3.17 4.15
CA ALA A 390 0.98 -4.30 4.53
C ALA A 390 0.63 -4.81 5.94
N ALA A 391 0.46 -3.91 6.90
CA ALA A 391 0.06 -4.24 8.27
C ALA A 391 -1.31 -4.92 8.34
N LEU A 392 -2.25 -4.51 7.49
CA LEU A 392 -3.55 -5.15 7.37
C LEU A 392 -3.42 -6.59 6.84
N LEU A 393 -2.64 -6.82 5.77
CA LEU A 393 -2.43 -8.16 5.24
C LEU A 393 -1.79 -9.08 6.30
N MET A 394 -0.88 -8.55 7.13
CA MET A 394 -0.37 -9.28 8.30
C MET A 394 -1.49 -9.63 9.28
N ALA A 395 -2.34 -8.66 9.61
CA ALA A 395 -3.40 -8.86 10.58
C ALA A 395 -4.45 -9.87 10.11
N ILE A 396 -4.76 -9.92 8.82
CA ILE A 396 -5.61 -10.96 8.23
C ILE A 396 -4.97 -12.34 8.43
N GLY A 397 -3.69 -12.48 8.11
CA GLY A 397 -2.95 -13.73 8.32
C GLY A 397 -3.00 -14.19 9.79
N PHE A 398 -2.68 -13.29 10.73
CA PHE A 398 -2.70 -13.60 12.16
C PHE A 398 -4.09 -13.80 12.73
N SER A 399 -5.13 -13.20 12.15
CA SER A 399 -6.50 -13.38 12.64
C SER A 399 -6.94 -14.84 12.55
N VAL A 400 -6.46 -15.58 11.55
CA VAL A 400 -6.74 -17.02 11.36
C VAL A 400 -6.26 -17.86 12.54
N ASP A 401 -5.25 -17.41 13.27
CA ASP A 401 -4.72 -18.11 14.44
C ASP A 401 -5.68 -18.04 15.65
N PHE A 402 -6.59 -17.06 15.65
CA PHE A 402 -7.55 -16.81 16.73
C PHE A 402 -8.97 -17.29 16.43
N THR A 403 -9.28 -17.54 15.16
CA THR A 403 -10.61 -17.92 14.65
C THR A 403 -10.77 -19.41 14.51
#